data_AF-A0A7K3Y358-F1
#
_entry.id   AF-A0A7K3Y358-F1
#
_cell.length_a   1.000
_cell.length_b   1.000
_cell.length_c   1.000
_cell.angle_alpha   90.00
_cell.angle_beta   90.00
_cell.angle_gamma   90.00
#
_symmetry.space_group_name_H-M   'P 1'
#
loop_
_entity.id
_entity.type
_entity.pdbx_description
1 polymer ?
#
loop_
_entity_poly.entity_id
_entity_poly.type
_entity_poly.pdbx_seq_one_letter_code
_entity_poly.pdbx_strand_id
1 'polypeptide(L)' 'MSRRYLNLTLLPDALTAMRRAFPPLNHTETVPLRLSVGRVTAEPLYAEYSIPQADIATFDG' A
#
# COMPACT_ATOMS: atom_id res chain seq x y z
N MET A 1 -3.91 -35.09 -22.36
CA MET A 1 -3.21 -34.39 -23.45
C MET A 1 -2.48 -33.18 -22.88
N SER A 2 -1.14 -33.22 -22.84
CA SER A 2 -0.32 -32.12 -22.32
C SER A 2 -0.40 -30.92 -23.26
N ARG A 3 -0.90 -29.77 -22.78
CA ARG A 3 -0.82 -28.49 -23.51
C ARG A 3 0.66 -28.15 -23.67
N ARG A 4 1.24 -28.45 -24.83
CA ARG A 4 2.70 -28.53 -25.00
C ARG A 4 3.41 -27.22 -25.28
N TYR A 5 2.70 -26.12 -25.55
CA TYR A 5 3.33 -24.82 -25.71
C TYR A 5 2.42 -23.73 -25.15
N LEU A 6 2.96 -22.92 -24.23
CA LEU A 6 2.37 -21.62 -23.93
C LEU A 6 2.47 -20.79 -25.21
N ASN A 7 1.37 -20.21 -25.66
CA ASN A 7 1.42 -19.28 -26.79
C ASN A 7 2.16 -18.03 -26.34
N LEU A 8 3.11 -17.57 -27.17
CA LEU A 8 3.79 -16.31 -26.95
C LEU A 8 2.75 -15.19 -26.90
N THR A 9 2.63 -14.54 -25.75
CA THR A 9 1.71 -13.44 -25.51
C THR A 9 2.52 -12.15 -25.47
N LEU A 10 2.05 -11.09 -26.13
CA LEU A 10 2.73 -9.80 -26.07
C LEU A 10 2.74 -9.28 -24.63
N LEU A 11 3.82 -8.59 -24.24
CA LEU A 11 3.97 -8.07 -22.88
C LEU A 11 2.75 -7.25 -22.39
N PRO A 12 2.13 -6.34 -23.19
CA PRO A 12 0.94 -5.61 -22.75
C PRO A 12 -0.27 -6.50 -22.47
N ASP A 13 -0.45 -7.55 -23.28
CA ASP A 13 -1.54 -8.51 -23.13
C ASP A 13 -1.32 -9.38 -21.89
N ALA A 14 -0.09 -9.81 -21.64
CA ALA A 14 0.29 -10.56 -20.45
C ALA A 14 0.07 -9.73 -19.17
N LEU A 15 0.49 -8.46 -19.16
CA LEU A 15 0.26 -7.55 -18.02
C LEU A 15 -1.23 -7.30 -17.78
N THR A 16 -2.02 -7.16 -18.86
CA THR A 16 -3.47 -7.00 -18.78
C THR A 16 -4.14 -8.24 -18.22
N ALA A 17 -3.77 -9.42 -18.71
CA ALA A 17 -4.28 -10.70 -18.20
C ALA A 17 -3.93 -10.90 -16.72
N MET A 18 -2.68 -10.58 -16.32
CA MET A 18 -2.23 -10.68 -14.94
C MET A 18 -3.03 -9.78 -14.00
N ARG A 19 -3.21 -8.49 -14.35
CA ARG A 19 -4.01 -7.54 -13.55
C ARG A 19 -5.49 -7.95 -13.44
N ARG A 20 -6.04 -8.58 -14.48
CA ARG A 20 -7.43 -9.09 -14.46
C ARG A 20 -7.58 -10.33 -13.59
N ALA A 21 -6.61 -11.24 -13.62
CA ALA A 21 -6.63 -12.46 -12.82
C ALA A 21 -6.38 -12.19 -11.32
N PHE A 22 -5.60 -11.16 -11.01
CA PHE A 22 -5.27 -10.74 -9.65
C PHE A 22 -5.68 -9.27 -9.45
N PRO A 23 -6.99 -8.98 -9.37
CA PRO A 23 -7.44 -7.62 -9.11
C PRO A 23 -6.91 -7.15 -7.74
N PRO A 24 -6.71 -5.83 -7.54
CA PRO A 24 -6.35 -5.30 -6.23
C PRO A 24 -7.34 -5.78 -5.18
N LEU A 25 -6.82 -6.24 -4.04
CA LEU A 25 -7.67 -6.59 -2.91
C LEU A 25 -8.33 -5.31 -2.39
N ASN A 26 -9.66 -5.22 -2.53
CA ASN A 26 -10.44 -4.15 -1.92
C ASN A 26 -10.67 -4.45 -0.43
N HIS A 27 -9.56 -4.57 0.31
CA HIS A 27 -9.57 -4.92 1.71
C HIS A 27 -8.74 -3.92 2.49
N THR A 28 -9.34 -3.40 3.54
CA THR A 28 -8.70 -2.54 4.52
C THR A 28 -8.86 -3.18 5.89
N GLU A 29 -7.84 -3.03 6.71
CA GLU A 29 -7.83 -3.52 8.09
C GLU A 29 -7.13 -2.51 8.99
N THR A 30 -7.55 -2.47 10.26
CA THR A 30 -6.83 -1.73 11.29
C THR A 30 -5.78 -2.63 11.90
N VAL A 31 -4.51 -2.24 11.78
CA VAL A 31 -3.39 -2.99 12.34
C VAL A 31 -2.70 -2.20 13.46
N PRO A 32 -2.15 -2.85 14.48
CA PRO A 32 -1.27 -2.20 15.44
C PRO A 32 -0.06 -1.56 14.73
N LEU A 33 0.36 -0.37 15.18
CA LEU A 33 1.45 0.39 14.55
C LEU A 33 2.75 -0.42 14.43
N ARG A 34 3.08 -1.24 15.42
CA ARG A 34 4.27 -2.11 15.38
C ARG A 34 4.28 -3.15 14.24
N LEU A 35 3.12 -3.41 13.63
CA LEU A 35 2.93 -4.36 12.52
C LEU A 35 2.68 -3.66 11.17
N SER A 36 2.84 -2.33 11.09
CA SER A 36 2.51 -1.55 9.89
C SER A 36 3.61 -1.55 8.82
N VAL A 37 4.85 -1.92 9.17
CA VAL A 37 6.00 -1.89 8.24
C VAL A 37 5.72 -2.76 7.02
N GLY A 38 5.85 -2.18 5.82
CA GLY A 38 5.60 -2.86 4.55
C GLY A 38 4.13 -2.88 4.10
N ARG A 39 3.20 -2.31 4.87
CA ARG A 39 1.81 -2.11 4.45
C ARG A 39 1.62 -0.79 3.72
N VAL A 40 0.49 -0.67 3.02
CA VAL A 40 0.08 0.54 2.30
C VAL A 40 -1.11 1.15 3.05
N THR A 41 -1.07 2.46 3.30
CA THR A 41 -2.21 3.17 3.90
C THR A 41 -3.40 3.13 2.95
N ALA A 42 -4.58 2.79 3.48
CA ALA A 42 -5.81 2.73 2.70
C ALA A 42 -6.30 4.11 2.23
N GLU A 43 -5.97 5.16 3.00
CA GLU A 43 -6.36 6.54 2.78
C GLU A 43 -5.27 7.49 3.29
N PRO A 44 -5.28 8.78 2.90
CA PRO A 44 -4.36 9.78 3.42
C PRO A 44 -4.52 9.97 4.93
N LEU A 45 -3.41 10.17 5.64
CA LEU A 45 -3.40 10.44 7.08
C LEU A 45 -3.06 11.91 7.33
N TYR A 46 -3.85 12.57 8.17
CA TYR A 46 -3.67 13.96 8.55
C TYR A 46 -3.45 14.07 10.05
N ALA A 47 -2.59 14.99 10.48
CA ALA A 47 -2.42 15.28 11.90
C ALA A 47 -3.65 16.02 12.42
N GLU A 48 -4.23 15.51 13.51
CA GLU A 48 -5.36 16.16 14.19
C GLU A 48 -4.92 17.30 15.12
N TYR A 49 -3.63 17.37 15.45
CA TYR A 49 -3.07 18.33 16.40
C TYR A 49 -1.74 18.90 15.90
N SER A 50 -1.47 20.16 16.27
CA SER A 50 -0.15 20.77 16.09
C SER A 50 0.88 20.09 16.99
N ILE A 51 2.12 19.97 16.53
CA ILE A 51 3.23 19.50 17.36
C ILE A 51 4.39 20.50 17.21
N PRO A 52 4.80 21.17 18.31
CA PRO A 52 4.23 21.11 19.65
C PRO A 52 2.82 21.72 19.73
N GLN A 53 2.04 21.33 20.74
CA GLN A 53 0.68 21.85 20.94
C GLN A 53 0.63 23.21 21.63
N ALA A 54 1.75 23.65 22.22
CA ALA A 54 1.90 24.92 22.90
C ALA A 54 3.33 25.46 22.68
N ASP A 55 3.55 26.71 23.04
CA ASP A 55 4.89 27.28 23.06
C ASP A 55 5.73 26.60 24.14
N ILE A 56 6.83 25.98 23.73
CA ILE A 56 7.76 25.27 24.63
C ILE A 56 9.11 25.95 24.52
N ALA A 57 9.66 26.37 25.67
CA ALA A 57 11.02 26.89 25.73
C ALA A 57 12.02 25.79 25.37
N THR A 58 12.95 26.09 24.47
CA THR A 58 13.98 25.14 24.03
C THR A 58 15.14 25.01 25.04
N PHE A 59 15.36 26.05 25.85
CA PHE A 59 16.45 26.13 26.81
C PHE A 59 15.96 26.68 28.13
N ASP A 60 16.63 26.27 29.20
CA ASP A 60 16.51 26.89 30.51
C ASP A 60 17.06 28.33 30.43
N GLY A 61 16.36 29.27 31.06
CA GLY A 61 16.69 30.69 31.14
C GLY A 61 16.29 31.30 32.47
#